data_AF-A0A7R9TJR4-F1
#
_entry.id   AF-A0A7R9TJR4-F1
#
_cell.length_a   1.000
_cell.length_b   1.000
_cell.length_c   1.000
_cell.angle_alpha   90.00
_cell.angle_beta   90.00
_cell.angle_gamma   90.00
#
_symmetry.space_group_name_H-M   'P 1'
#
loop_
_entity.id
_entity.type
_entity.pdbx_description
1 polymer ?
#
loop_
_entity_poly.entity_id
_entity_poly.type
_entity_poly.pdbx_seq_one_letter_code
_entity_poly.pdbx_strand_id
1 'polypeptide(L)'
;VVSAIAAAAREVINANALTDRIDVVESHSTKLTSSDALGFRGGGGCDILVSEVLDDGLLGEHVIPTVAHARRTLCAPDAMVIPARASVVARLVHIPQQAAPLPAPSAAFAIEGRVESSLDVNAYDALRPKTAAGYVSIRTPRIEFISLSAPKSCLDFDFNAPLDGAGGGKDDPSSAEYSRRVSVPLVASRDGVANAVVFHFTLDM
;
A
#
# COMPACT_ATOMS: atom_id res chain seq x y z
N VAL A 1 9.45 12.94 16.48
CA VAL A 1 8.44 11.87 16.39
C VAL A 1 9.07 10.51 16.67
N VAL A 2 10.14 10.12 15.94
CA VAL A 2 10.86 8.84 16.15
C VAL A 2 11.21 8.58 17.63
N SER A 3 11.76 9.57 18.33
CA SER A 3 12.13 9.45 19.75
C SER A 3 10.96 9.23 20.70
N ALA A 4 9.82 9.88 20.44
CA ALA A 4 8.62 9.74 21.27
C ALA A 4 7.98 8.35 21.12
N ILE A 5 7.94 7.82 19.89
CA ILE A 5 7.42 6.47 19.62
C ILE A 5 8.33 5.40 20.25
N ALA A 6 9.65 5.54 20.10
CA ALA A 6 10.60 4.61 20.72
C ALA A 6 10.52 4.61 22.25
N ALA A 7 10.34 5.78 22.87
CA ALA A 7 10.11 5.88 24.32
C ALA A 7 8.81 5.17 24.75
N ALA A 8 7.70 5.43 24.05
CA ALA A 8 6.43 4.76 24.32
C ALA A 8 6.52 3.23 24.15
N ALA A 9 7.21 2.76 23.11
CA ALA A 9 7.43 1.32 22.90
C ALA A 9 8.18 0.68 24.08
N ARG A 10 9.24 1.32 24.59
CA ARG A 10 9.98 0.85 25.77
C ARG A 10 9.10 0.81 27.02
N GLU A 11 8.24 1.82 27.22
CA GLU A 11 7.27 1.84 28.33
C GLU A 11 6.29 0.66 28.24
N VAL A 12 5.74 0.40 27.05
CA VAL A 12 4.84 -0.75 26.81
C VAL A 12 5.55 -2.08 27.07
N ILE A 13 6.78 -2.25 26.57
CA ILE A 13 7.58 -3.47 26.79
C ILE A 13 7.84 -3.69 28.28
N ASN A 14 8.19 -2.63 29.01
CA ASN A 14 8.42 -2.69 30.46
C ASN A 14 7.14 -3.03 31.23
N ALA A 15 6.01 -2.41 30.89
CA ALA A 15 4.72 -2.68 31.53
C ALA A 15 4.25 -4.14 31.36
N ASN A 16 4.73 -4.82 30.31
CA ASN A 16 4.41 -6.22 30.03
C ASN A 16 5.52 -7.21 30.45
N ALA A 17 6.57 -6.75 31.15
CA ALA A 17 7.70 -7.56 31.60
C ALA A 17 8.40 -8.34 30.46
N LEU A 18 8.60 -7.67 29.31
CA LEU A 18 9.24 -8.25 28.11
C LEU A 18 10.63 -7.66 27.82
N THR A 19 11.21 -6.91 28.77
CA THR A 19 12.50 -6.22 28.61
C THR A 19 13.69 -7.16 28.43
N ASP A 20 13.58 -8.43 28.82
CA ASP A 20 14.57 -9.47 28.59
C ASP A 20 14.47 -10.12 27.20
N ARG A 21 13.44 -9.76 26.40
CA ARG A 21 13.11 -10.40 25.12
C ARG A 21 12.99 -9.45 23.94
N ILE A 22 12.70 -8.17 24.17
CA ILE A 22 12.43 -7.20 23.10
C ILE A 22 13.33 -5.98 23.28
N ASP A 23 14.19 -5.76 22.29
CA ASP A 23 15.02 -4.56 22.17
C ASP A 23 14.38 -3.52 21.25
N VAL A 24 14.57 -2.23 21.59
CA VAL A 24 14.07 -1.09 20.79
C VAL A 24 15.24 -0.29 20.24
N VAL A 25 15.43 -0.39 18.92
CA VAL A 25 16.43 0.40 18.18
C VAL A 25 15.79 1.66 17.63
N GLU A 26 16.19 2.80 18.16
CA GLU A 26 15.71 4.11 17.74
C GLU A 26 16.49 4.60 16.51
N SER A 27 16.09 4.13 15.34
CA SER A 27 16.69 4.53 14.06
C SER A 27 15.71 4.37 12.91
N HIS A 28 16.02 4.97 11.78
CA HIS A 28 15.38 4.58 10.53
C HIS A 28 15.98 3.23 10.10
N SER A 29 15.15 2.25 9.73
CA SER A 29 15.62 0.87 9.44
C SER A 29 16.69 0.82 8.35
N THR A 30 16.59 1.67 7.32
CA THR A 30 17.59 1.77 6.25
C THR A 30 18.93 2.38 6.66
N LYS A 31 19.07 2.87 7.90
CA LYS A 31 20.35 3.31 8.47
C LYS A 31 21.06 2.21 9.26
N LEU A 32 20.40 1.05 9.45
CA LEU A 32 21.01 -0.10 10.10
C LEU A 32 21.87 -0.83 9.07
N THR A 33 23.19 -0.82 9.24
CA THR A 33 24.14 -1.28 8.21
C THR A 33 24.68 -2.69 8.44
N SER A 34 24.40 -3.29 9.60
CA SER A 34 24.80 -4.67 9.90
C SER A 34 23.89 -5.28 10.97
N SER A 35 23.57 -6.56 10.81
CA SER A 35 22.91 -7.39 11.81
C SER A 35 23.72 -7.58 13.10
N ASP A 36 25.05 -7.48 13.04
CA ASP A 36 25.92 -7.73 14.19
C ASP A 36 25.68 -6.72 15.31
N ALA A 37 25.38 -5.48 14.93
CA ALA A 37 25.04 -4.40 15.86
C ALA A 37 23.67 -4.59 16.55
N LEU A 38 22.85 -5.53 16.06
CA LEU A 38 21.50 -5.81 16.58
C LEU A 38 21.48 -6.99 17.57
N GLY A 39 22.60 -7.72 17.72
CA GLY A 39 22.73 -8.75 18.75
C GLY A 39 21.82 -9.97 18.58
N PHE A 40 21.40 -10.30 17.36
CA PHE A 40 20.56 -11.47 17.10
C PHE A 40 21.21 -12.76 17.63
N ARG A 41 20.39 -13.63 18.23
CA ARG A 41 20.84 -14.92 18.77
C ARG A 41 21.38 -15.80 17.64
N GLY A 42 22.58 -16.37 17.84
CA GLY A 42 23.22 -17.23 16.84
C GLY A 42 24.10 -16.51 15.82
N GLY A 43 24.05 -15.17 15.77
CA GLY A 43 24.75 -14.37 14.76
C GLY A 43 24.11 -14.47 13.37
N GLY A 44 24.34 -13.47 12.51
CA GLY A 44 23.99 -13.57 11.08
C GLY A 44 22.62 -13.05 10.63
N GLY A 45 21.85 -12.37 11.49
CA GLY A 45 20.60 -11.71 11.11
C GLY A 45 19.35 -12.26 11.79
N CYS A 46 18.18 -11.67 11.51
CA CYS A 46 16.91 -12.20 11.97
C CYS A 46 16.39 -13.33 11.05
N ASP A 47 15.72 -14.32 11.65
CA ASP A 47 15.04 -15.40 10.91
C ASP A 47 13.65 -14.98 10.38
N ILE A 48 13.05 -13.96 11.01
CA ILE A 48 11.73 -13.45 10.66
C ILE A 48 11.79 -11.92 10.63
N LEU A 49 11.37 -11.34 9.51
CA LEU A 49 11.16 -9.91 9.34
C LEU A 49 9.67 -9.61 9.34
N VAL A 50 9.18 -8.89 10.35
CA VAL A 50 7.80 -8.41 10.40
C VAL A 50 7.77 -6.93 10.01
N SER A 51 6.90 -6.56 9.08
CA SER A 51 6.82 -5.19 8.56
C SER A 51 5.38 -4.73 8.37
N GLU A 52 5.05 -3.59 9.00
CA GLU A 52 3.79 -2.86 8.83
C GLU A 52 4.18 -1.39 8.53
N VAL A 53 4.59 -1.14 7.28
CA VAL A 53 4.88 0.20 6.73
C VAL A 53 4.11 0.36 5.43
N LEU A 54 2.79 0.28 5.54
CA LEU A 54 1.85 0.26 4.42
C LEU A 54 0.87 1.43 4.56
N ASP A 55 0.61 2.12 3.46
CA ASP A 55 -0.48 3.10 3.39
C ASP A 55 -1.74 2.47 2.77
N ASP A 56 -2.82 3.26 2.63
CA ASP A 56 -4.05 2.83 1.94
C ASP A 56 -3.80 2.37 0.49
N GLY A 57 -2.68 2.82 -0.10
CA GLY A 57 -2.21 2.48 -1.45
C GLY A 57 -1.17 1.36 -1.52
N LEU A 58 -0.91 0.66 -0.42
CA LEU A 58 0.17 -0.33 -0.20
C LEU A 58 1.60 0.24 -0.23
N LEU A 59 1.95 1.09 -1.19
CA LEU A 59 3.34 1.45 -1.50
C LEU A 59 3.80 2.84 -1.04
N GLY A 60 2.89 3.70 -0.55
CA GLY A 60 3.23 5.10 -0.24
C GLY A 60 4.14 5.28 0.96
N GLU A 61 4.27 4.25 1.81
CA GLU A 61 5.22 4.20 2.92
C GLU A 61 6.52 3.44 2.59
N HIS A 62 6.76 3.16 1.30
CA HIS A 62 8.03 2.61 0.82
C HIS A 62 8.38 1.23 1.40
N VAL A 63 7.40 0.32 1.52
CA VAL A 63 7.61 -1.06 1.99
C VAL A 63 8.63 -1.83 1.14
N ILE A 64 8.58 -1.72 -0.19
CA ILE A 64 9.46 -2.45 -1.10
C ILE A 64 10.95 -2.17 -0.82
N PRO A 65 11.44 -0.92 -0.91
CA PRO A 65 12.85 -0.64 -0.61
C PRO A 65 13.23 -0.92 0.85
N THR A 66 12.28 -0.79 1.78
CA THR A 66 12.50 -1.08 3.20
C THR A 66 12.75 -2.57 3.44
N VAL A 67 11.89 -3.44 2.91
CA VAL A 67 12.03 -4.89 3.00
C VAL A 67 13.25 -5.36 2.22
N ALA A 68 13.48 -4.84 1.01
CA ALA A 68 14.65 -5.17 0.21
C ALA A 68 15.96 -4.87 0.95
N HIS A 69 16.04 -3.70 1.62
CA HIS A 69 17.18 -3.36 2.47
C HIS A 69 17.32 -4.33 3.65
N ALA A 70 16.25 -4.56 4.40
CA ALA A 70 16.30 -5.42 5.58
C ALA A 70 16.74 -6.85 5.23
N ARG A 71 16.23 -7.42 4.13
CA ARG A 71 16.62 -8.75 3.66
C ARG A 71 18.09 -8.85 3.31
N ARG A 72 18.66 -7.83 2.66
CA ARG A 72 20.08 -7.82 2.28
C ARG A 72 21.03 -7.61 3.45
N THR A 73 20.64 -6.80 4.44
CA THR A 73 21.57 -6.26 5.43
C THR A 73 21.36 -6.81 6.84
N LEU A 74 20.12 -7.19 7.18
CA LEU A 74 19.70 -7.46 8.56
C LEU A 74 19.17 -8.88 8.78
N CYS A 75 18.80 -9.59 7.71
CA CYS A 75 18.16 -10.90 7.77
C CYS A 75 19.16 -12.02 7.50
N ALA A 76 18.89 -13.21 8.05
CA ALA A 76 19.53 -14.44 7.61
C ALA A 76 19.12 -14.78 6.15
N PRO A 77 19.91 -15.57 5.39
CA PRO A 77 19.61 -15.90 3.99
C PRO A 77 18.21 -16.48 3.75
N ASP A 78 17.72 -17.31 4.68
CA ASP A 78 16.42 -17.99 4.58
C ASP A 78 15.33 -17.34 5.44
N ALA A 79 15.52 -16.07 5.81
CA ALA A 79 14.56 -15.36 6.64
C ALA A 79 13.20 -15.20 5.94
N MET A 80 12.13 -15.42 6.70
CA MET A 80 10.76 -15.21 6.23
C MET A 80 10.32 -13.77 6.48
N VAL A 81 9.56 -13.21 5.53
CA VAL A 81 8.91 -11.91 5.70
C VAL A 81 7.43 -12.09 6.02
N ILE A 82 6.94 -11.32 6.99
CA ILE A 82 5.52 -11.20 7.36
C ILE A 82 5.09 -9.74 7.14
N PRO A 83 4.10 -9.45 6.29
CA PRO A 83 3.39 -10.41 5.43
C PRO A 83 4.31 -11.03 4.37
N ALA A 84 4.01 -12.26 3.96
CA ALA A 84 4.74 -12.94 2.90
C ALA A 84 4.44 -12.35 1.51
N ARG A 85 3.19 -11.95 1.27
CA ARG A 85 2.75 -11.36 -0.01
C ARG A 85 1.73 -10.25 0.18
N ALA A 86 1.60 -9.40 -0.85
CA ALA A 86 0.53 -8.43 -0.97
C ALA A 86 -0.04 -8.39 -2.38
N SER A 87 -1.35 -8.23 -2.52
CA SER A 87 -2.03 -8.10 -3.82
C SER A 87 -2.91 -6.86 -3.84
N VAL A 88 -2.69 -5.94 -4.78
CA VAL A 88 -3.59 -4.83 -5.05
C VAL A 88 -4.75 -5.33 -5.90
N VAL A 89 -5.97 -5.10 -5.43
CA VAL A 89 -7.22 -5.56 -6.05
C VAL A 89 -8.04 -4.34 -6.44
N ALA A 90 -8.54 -4.30 -7.67
CA ALA A 90 -9.38 -3.21 -8.17
C ALA A 90 -10.73 -3.69 -8.70
N ARG A 91 -11.72 -2.79 -8.69
CA ARG A 91 -13.02 -2.97 -9.33
C ARG A 91 -13.57 -1.66 -9.88
N LEU A 92 -14.35 -1.75 -10.96
CA LEU A 92 -15.15 -0.64 -11.47
C LEU A 92 -16.35 -0.41 -10.56
N VAL A 93 -16.63 0.86 -10.26
CA VAL A 93 -17.80 1.24 -9.49
C VAL A 93 -18.53 2.42 -10.12
N HIS A 94 -19.83 2.50 -9.83
CA HIS A 94 -20.62 3.70 -10.00
C HIS A 94 -20.86 4.31 -8.62
N ILE A 95 -20.36 5.51 -8.41
CA ILE A 95 -20.62 6.32 -7.22
C ILE A 95 -21.75 7.30 -7.57
N PRO A 96 -22.98 7.09 -7.08
CA PRO A 96 -24.06 8.05 -7.30
C PRO A 96 -23.78 9.36 -6.56
N GLN A 97 -24.44 10.43 -7.02
CA GLN A 97 -24.46 11.70 -6.31
C GLN A 97 -25.04 11.49 -4.90
N GLN A 98 -24.33 11.98 -3.90
CA GLN A 98 -24.67 11.78 -2.48
C GLN A 98 -24.18 12.96 -1.64
N ALA A 99 -24.68 13.06 -0.41
CA ALA A 99 -24.28 14.12 0.53
C ALA A 99 -22.86 13.92 1.11
N ALA A 100 -22.36 12.69 1.12
CA ALA A 100 -21.02 12.40 1.63
C ALA A 100 -19.97 13.11 0.78
N PRO A 101 -19.05 13.89 1.39
CA PRO A 101 -18.04 14.62 0.64
C PRO A 101 -17.05 13.64 0.01
N LEU A 102 -16.88 13.73 -1.30
CA LEU A 102 -15.98 12.90 -2.09
C LEU A 102 -14.96 13.81 -2.81
N PRO A 103 -13.65 13.63 -2.57
CA PRO A 103 -12.63 14.39 -3.28
C PRO A 103 -12.42 13.83 -4.71
N ALA A 104 -13.37 14.07 -5.60
CA ALA A 104 -13.32 13.58 -7.00
C ALA A 104 -13.30 14.75 -7.99
N PRO A 105 -12.78 14.54 -9.22
CA PRO A 105 -12.86 15.56 -10.27
C PRO A 105 -14.34 15.82 -10.59
N SER A 106 -14.69 17.06 -10.93
CA SER A 106 -16.08 17.41 -11.30
C SER A 106 -16.54 16.61 -12.51
N ALA A 107 -15.62 16.28 -13.42
CA ALA A 107 -15.90 15.43 -14.57
C ALA A 107 -16.39 14.01 -14.20
N ALA A 108 -16.05 13.47 -13.03
CA ALA A 108 -16.52 12.15 -12.59
C ALA A 108 -18.03 12.11 -12.27
N PHE A 109 -18.67 13.26 -12.11
CA PHE A 109 -20.11 13.36 -11.85
C PHE A 109 -20.85 14.08 -12.97
N ALA A 110 -20.20 14.33 -14.10
CA ALA A 110 -20.87 14.83 -15.29
C ALA A 110 -21.86 13.75 -15.77
N ILE A 111 -23.16 14.03 -15.60
CA ILE A 111 -24.23 13.17 -16.10
C ILE A 111 -24.64 13.69 -17.47
N GLU A 112 -24.38 12.91 -18.53
CA GLU A 112 -24.96 13.18 -19.85
C GLU A 112 -26.49 13.24 -19.73
N GLY A 113 -27.08 14.37 -20.14
CA GLY A 113 -28.55 14.52 -20.25
C GLY A 113 -29.28 15.12 -19.05
N ARG A 114 -28.61 15.54 -17.96
CA ARG A 114 -29.26 16.35 -16.90
C ARG A 114 -29.06 17.85 -17.16
N VAL A 115 -30.10 18.47 -17.72
CA VAL A 115 -30.13 19.89 -18.12
C VAL A 115 -30.49 20.83 -16.94
N GLU A 116 -30.85 20.33 -15.76
CA GLU A 116 -31.43 21.20 -14.72
C GLU A 116 -30.44 21.92 -13.78
N SER A 117 -29.13 21.68 -13.89
CA SER A 117 -28.11 22.53 -13.24
C SER A 117 -26.84 22.63 -14.11
N SER A 118 -26.93 23.44 -15.16
CA SER A 118 -26.07 23.47 -16.35
C SER A 118 -24.73 24.23 -16.20
N LEU A 119 -24.04 24.15 -15.06
CA LEU A 119 -22.69 24.71 -14.98
C LEU A 119 -21.64 23.63 -15.24
N ASP A 120 -21.03 23.70 -16.43
CA ASP A 120 -19.76 23.02 -16.67
C ASP A 120 -18.65 23.71 -15.86
N VAL A 121 -18.17 23.02 -14.83
CA VAL A 121 -17.10 23.48 -13.94
C VAL A 121 -15.83 22.64 -14.09
N ASN A 122 -15.73 21.83 -15.15
CA ASN A 122 -14.60 20.91 -15.36
C ASN A 122 -13.25 21.61 -15.49
N ALA A 123 -13.23 22.88 -15.85
CA ALA A 123 -12.01 23.69 -15.84
C ALA A 123 -11.33 23.76 -14.45
N TYR A 124 -12.10 23.65 -13.35
CA TYR A 124 -11.56 23.63 -11.99
C TYR A 124 -10.78 22.35 -11.66
N ASP A 125 -10.97 21.26 -12.42
CA ASP A 125 -10.19 20.03 -12.23
C ASP A 125 -8.70 20.26 -12.47
N ALA A 126 -8.33 21.22 -13.32
CA ALA A 126 -6.94 21.63 -13.56
C ALA A 126 -6.28 22.29 -12.33
N LEU A 127 -7.07 22.77 -11.36
CA LEU A 127 -6.60 23.39 -10.12
C LEU A 127 -6.45 22.39 -8.97
N ARG A 128 -6.82 21.11 -9.18
CA ARG A 128 -6.64 20.09 -8.16
C ARG A 128 -5.15 19.94 -7.80
N PRO A 129 -4.81 19.75 -6.51
CA PRO A 129 -3.44 19.52 -6.10
C PRO A 129 -2.82 18.39 -6.92
N LYS A 130 -1.57 18.53 -7.36
CA LYS A 130 -0.86 17.45 -8.08
C LYS A 130 -0.74 16.17 -7.23
N THR A 131 -0.80 16.29 -5.91
CA THR A 131 -0.88 15.18 -4.96
C THR A 131 -2.21 14.42 -5.02
N ALA A 132 -3.27 15.03 -5.52
CA ALA A 132 -4.59 14.41 -5.74
C ALA A 132 -4.71 13.73 -7.12
N ALA A 133 -3.63 13.67 -7.90
CA ALA A 133 -3.63 13.08 -9.24
C ALA A 133 -3.48 11.54 -9.25
N GLY A 134 -3.11 10.92 -8.12
CA GLY A 134 -2.96 9.47 -8.01
C GLY A 134 -4.24 8.78 -7.59
N TYR A 135 -4.58 8.91 -6.31
CA TYR A 135 -5.77 8.33 -5.70
C TYR A 135 -6.20 9.16 -4.49
N VAL A 136 -7.37 8.87 -3.95
CA VAL A 136 -7.83 9.46 -2.69
C VAL A 136 -8.25 8.36 -1.72
N SER A 137 -7.83 8.49 -0.48
CA SER A 137 -8.25 7.58 0.59
C SER A 137 -9.67 7.88 1.00
N ILE A 138 -10.54 6.90 0.84
CA ILE A 138 -11.94 6.97 1.24
C ILE A 138 -12.29 5.77 2.12
N ARG A 139 -13.04 6.03 3.19
CA ARG A 139 -13.65 4.94 3.95
C ARG A 139 -14.90 4.50 3.19
N THR A 140 -14.79 3.41 2.44
CA THR A 140 -15.89 2.88 1.61
C THR A 140 -17.20 2.63 2.38
N PRO A 141 -17.22 2.29 3.69
CA PRO A 141 -18.48 2.21 4.44
C PRO A 141 -19.19 3.55 4.68
N ARG A 142 -18.53 4.68 4.38
CA ARG A 142 -19.10 6.04 4.54
C ARG A 142 -19.65 6.61 3.25
N ILE A 143 -19.60 5.86 2.16
CA ILE A 143 -20.08 6.31 0.86
C ILE A 143 -20.95 5.23 0.21
N GLU A 144 -21.91 5.67 -0.57
CA GLU A 144 -22.67 4.79 -1.44
C GLU A 144 -21.89 4.55 -2.74
N PHE A 145 -21.76 3.28 -3.13
CA PHE A 145 -21.26 2.92 -4.44
C PHE A 145 -21.86 1.59 -4.90
N ILE A 146 -21.93 1.43 -6.20
CA ILE A 146 -22.48 0.26 -6.89
C ILE A 146 -21.32 -0.44 -7.58
N SER A 147 -21.00 -1.67 -7.18
CA SER A 147 -19.93 -2.45 -7.84
C SER A 147 -20.36 -2.85 -9.24
N LEU A 148 -19.66 -2.36 -10.28
CA LEU A 148 -19.95 -2.63 -11.69
C LEU A 148 -19.21 -3.85 -12.24
N SER A 149 -18.07 -4.22 -11.64
CA SER A 149 -17.31 -5.42 -12.00
C SER A 149 -17.04 -6.28 -10.78
N ALA A 150 -16.68 -7.55 -11.02
CA ALA A 150 -16.00 -8.35 -10.01
C ALA A 150 -14.65 -7.70 -9.63
N PRO A 151 -14.17 -7.87 -8.38
CA PRO A 151 -12.82 -7.50 -8.01
C PRO A 151 -11.79 -8.34 -8.78
N LYS A 152 -10.68 -7.72 -9.15
CA LYS A 152 -9.59 -8.39 -9.89
C LYS A 152 -8.24 -7.97 -9.35
N SER A 153 -7.33 -8.92 -9.16
CA SER A 153 -5.95 -8.60 -8.81
C SER A 153 -5.30 -7.82 -9.95
N CYS A 154 -4.53 -6.81 -9.57
CA CYS A 154 -3.81 -5.92 -10.47
C CYS A 154 -2.30 -6.11 -10.32
N LEU A 155 -1.80 -6.09 -9.09
CA LEU A 155 -0.37 -6.06 -8.79
C LEU A 155 -0.08 -6.95 -7.58
N ASP A 156 0.71 -8.00 -7.77
CA ASP A 156 1.08 -8.95 -6.72
C ASP A 156 2.56 -8.78 -6.33
N PHE A 157 2.87 -8.81 -5.04
CA PHE A 157 4.21 -8.61 -4.49
C PHE A 157 4.56 -9.79 -3.60
N ASP A 158 5.70 -10.44 -3.85
CA ASP A 158 6.24 -11.49 -2.99
C ASP A 158 7.43 -10.94 -2.19
N PHE A 159 7.22 -10.73 -0.89
CA PHE A 159 8.24 -10.15 -0.03
C PHE A 159 9.35 -11.14 0.34
N ASN A 160 9.14 -12.44 0.14
CA ASN A 160 10.18 -13.47 0.32
C ASN A 160 11.09 -13.59 -0.91
N ALA A 161 10.73 -12.99 -2.03
CA ALA A 161 11.51 -13.01 -3.26
C ALA A 161 12.35 -11.71 -3.44
N PRO A 162 13.38 -11.70 -4.31
CA PRO A 162 14.26 -10.53 -4.47
C PRO A 162 13.52 -9.28 -4.97
N LEU A 163 13.41 -8.25 -4.14
CA LEU A 163 12.63 -7.02 -4.39
C LEU A 163 13.43 -5.86 -5.00
N ASP A 164 14.62 -6.10 -5.54
CA ASP A 164 15.50 -5.08 -6.11
C ASP A 164 15.90 -5.33 -7.57
N GLY A 165 15.22 -6.30 -8.23
CA GLY A 165 15.48 -6.65 -9.62
C GLY A 165 16.74 -7.52 -9.83
N ALA A 166 17.48 -7.83 -8.77
CA ALA A 166 18.60 -8.78 -8.82
C ALA A 166 18.06 -10.22 -8.77
N GLY A 167 17.52 -10.74 -9.87
CA GLY A 167 17.23 -12.17 -9.97
C GLY A 167 16.16 -12.62 -10.96
N GLY A 168 15.35 -11.73 -11.51
CA GLY A 168 14.21 -12.15 -12.34
C GLY A 168 14.22 -11.60 -13.76
N GLY A 169 13.86 -12.48 -14.70
CA GLY A 169 13.59 -12.09 -16.08
C GLY A 169 12.36 -11.19 -16.17
N LYS A 170 12.11 -10.63 -17.35
CA LYS A 170 10.99 -9.70 -17.63
C LYS A 170 9.59 -10.22 -17.24
N ASP A 171 9.46 -11.53 -17.04
CA ASP A 171 8.22 -12.23 -16.67
C ASP A 171 8.20 -12.74 -15.21
N ASP A 172 9.19 -12.41 -14.39
CA ASP A 172 9.26 -12.82 -12.98
C ASP A 172 8.42 -11.87 -12.11
N PRO A 173 7.32 -12.35 -11.48
CA PRO A 173 6.45 -11.53 -10.62
C PRO A 173 7.17 -10.94 -9.40
N SER A 174 8.36 -11.47 -9.05
CA SER A 174 9.22 -10.95 -8.00
C SER A 174 10.30 -9.99 -8.48
N SER A 175 10.61 -9.91 -9.79
CA SER A 175 11.57 -8.95 -10.31
C SER A 175 11.04 -7.54 -10.11
N ALA A 176 11.59 -6.84 -9.12
CA ALA A 176 11.27 -5.45 -8.90
C ALA A 176 11.91 -4.58 -9.99
N GLU A 177 11.24 -4.47 -11.13
CA GLU A 177 11.18 -3.14 -11.73
C GLU A 177 10.44 -2.24 -10.72
N TYR A 178 11.17 -1.30 -10.10
CA TYR A 178 10.61 -0.27 -9.20
C TYR A 178 9.39 0.47 -9.78
N SER A 179 9.20 0.37 -11.10
CA SER A 179 8.00 0.79 -11.78
C SER A 179 7.56 -0.30 -12.75
N ARG A 180 6.41 -0.93 -12.47
CA ARG A 180 5.75 -1.86 -13.37
C ARG A 180 4.42 -1.29 -13.82
N ARG A 181 4.08 -1.51 -15.10
CA ARG A 181 2.77 -1.16 -15.66
C ARG A 181 2.07 -2.41 -16.15
N VAL A 182 0.88 -2.63 -15.63
CA VAL A 182 -0.01 -3.73 -16.02
C VAL A 182 -1.27 -3.14 -16.65
N SER A 183 -1.80 -3.83 -17.67
CA SER A 183 -3.12 -3.52 -18.21
C SER A 183 -4.09 -4.60 -17.75
N VAL A 184 -5.07 -4.22 -16.93
CA VAL A 184 -6.02 -5.14 -16.31
C VAL A 184 -7.40 -4.88 -16.90
N PRO A 185 -7.94 -5.77 -17.77
CA PRO A 185 -9.29 -5.59 -18.27
C PRO A 185 -10.28 -5.87 -17.14
N LEU A 186 -11.12 -4.88 -16.84
CA LEU A 186 -12.26 -4.99 -15.94
C LEU A 186 -13.54 -5.06 -16.79
N VAL A 187 -14.30 -6.13 -16.63
CA VAL A 187 -15.54 -6.37 -17.39
C VAL A 187 -16.72 -5.98 -16.51
N ALA A 188 -17.54 -5.06 -16.99
CA ALA A 188 -18.77 -4.71 -16.32
C ALA A 188 -19.75 -5.89 -16.38
N SER A 189 -20.30 -6.28 -15.23
CA SER A 189 -21.32 -7.32 -15.09
C SER A 189 -22.72 -6.75 -14.86
N ARG A 190 -22.86 -5.41 -14.87
CA ARG A 190 -24.11 -4.68 -14.70
C ARG A 190 -24.01 -3.29 -15.32
N ASP A 191 -25.17 -2.71 -15.61
CA ASP A 191 -25.28 -1.34 -16.10
C ASP A 191 -24.99 -0.30 -15.01
N GLY A 192 -24.41 0.84 -15.42
CA GLY A 192 -24.14 2.00 -14.57
C GLY A 192 -23.07 2.91 -15.15
N VAL A 193 -22.80 4.03 -14.49
CA VAL A 193 -21.75 4.98 -14.90
C VAL A 193 -20.44 4.59 -14.21
N ALA A 194 -19.45 4.13 -14.98
CA ALA A 194 -18.12 3.81 -14.46
C ALA A 194 -17.33 5.11 -14.19
N ASN A 195 -17.59 5.75 -13.05
CA ASN A 195 -16.99 7.03 -12.67
C ASN A 195 -15.88 6.93 -11.62
N ALA A 196 -15.59 5.73 -11.10
CA ALA A 196 -14.43 5.49 -10.26
C ALA A 196 -13.92 4.06 -10.36
N VAL A 197 -12.65 3.90 -10.02
CA VAL A 197 -12.04 2.62 -9.68
C VAL A 197 -11.84 2.62 -8.17
N VAL A 198 -12.44 1.65 -7.48
CA VAL A 198 -12.10 1.39 -6.08
C VAL A 198 -11.05 0.30 -6.07
N PHE A 199 -9.95 0.54 -5.39
CA PHE A 199 -8.94 -0.47 -5.13
C PHE A 199 -8.65 -0.59 -3.64
N HIS A 200 -8.15 -1.74 -3.24
CA HIS A 200 -7.64 -2.06 -1.92
C HIS A 200 -6.50 -3.07 -2.10
N PHE A 201 -5.92 -3.57 -1.00
CA PHE A 201 -5.00 -4.68 -1.07
C PHE A 201 -5.37 -5.79 -0.10
N THR A 202 -4.83 -6.98 -0.34
CA THR A 202 -4.85 -8.12 0.58
C THR A 202 -3.42 -8.45 0.98
N LEU A 203 -3.25 -8.97 2.20
CA LEU A 203 -1.97 -9.44 2.72
C LEU A 203 -2.08 -10.93 3.00
N ASP A 204 -1.12 -11.69 2.49
CA ASP A 204 -0.92 -13.08 2.88
C ASP A 204 0.15 -13.11 3.98
N MET A 205 -0.24 -13.55 5.17
CA MET A 205 0.60 -13.53 6.37
C MET A 205 1.70 -14.57 6.33
#